data_AF-A0A7C1BK99-F1
#
_entry.id   AF-A0A7C1BK99-F1
#
_cell.length_a   1.000
_cell.length_b   1.000
_cell.length_c   1.000
_cell.angle_alpha   90.00
_cell.angle_beta   90.00
_cell.angle_gamma   90.00
#
_symmetry.space_group_name_H-M   'P 1'
#
loop_
_entity.id
_entity.type
_entity.pdbx_description
1 polymer ?
#
loop_
_entity_poly.entity_id
_entity_poly.type
_entity_poly.pdbx_seq_one_letter_code
_entity_poly.pdbx_strand_id
1 'polypeptide(L)'
;MFRLEAKRSERIELFKFIKSIDPNHIVIGPASISLGLRYSNSLPIDFYDDESLKYVDIVHFCPGVVKPWTSIHKAGEYAFIKYFELKGKAVFIKWEGRRYITPYEVKPLKERALFAKRYGAGGVLWEGGVRDYPEFSEDQIKAFAEAYLSMPEGHVERAPVAIIVDPIMSVFDYRSGVGGLSKLSRLKMMDSALIMAILWDARLDFDLITVEDIIKNPEILNGYKLVIISNVFRVDDKFIDIVIKRTKGVILVQGRAALYDQLGKKNLTLLKRLLGINGSIVEINISNYNWSFLDCKNSCTFKNELYYVPIFNYSEEGYHILATVTSNQNIAVVGCKKNICFWFGGMGVYYFDRNCKSKIISFLKNLLQQTISW
;
A
#
# COMPACT_ATOMS: atom_id res chain seq x y z
N MET A 1 -0.59 11.24 22.56
CA MET A 1 -0.71 9.77 22.57
C MET A 1 -1.87 9.30 23.46
N PHE A 2 -1.92 9.65 24.75
CA PHE A 2 -2.96 9.21 25.71
C PHE A 2 -4.44 9.42 25.30
N ARG A 3 -4.81 10.53 24.66
CA ARG A 3 -6.22 10.82 24.32
C ARG A 3 -6.76 9.98 23.17
N LEU A 4 -5.93 9.55 22.21
CA LEU A 4 -6.38 8.73 21.08
C LEU A 4 -6.55 7.26 21.51
N GLU A 5 -5.63 6.73 22.31
CA GLU A 5 -5.77 5.38 22.89
C GLU A 5 -6.95 5.28 23.86
N ALA A 6 -7.21 6.32 24.67
CA ALA A 6 -8.40 6.35 25.52
C ALA A 6 -9.69 6.31 24.68
N LYS A 7 -9.79 7.15 23.65
CA LYS A 7 -10.93 7.17 22.72
C LYS A 7 -11.10 5.85 21.97
N ARG A 8 -10.00 5.20 21.57
CA ARG A 8 -10.00 3.86 20.96
C ARG A 8 -10.55 2.83 21.94
N SER A 9 -10.08 2.84 23.18
CA SER A 9 -10.52 1.92 24.23
C SER A 9 -12.02 2.09 24.54
N GLU A 10 -12.49 3.33 24.71
CA GLU A 10 -13.91 3.65 24.89
C GLU A 10 -14.78 3.16 23.73
N ARG A 11 -14.31 3.31 22.49
CA ARG A 11 -15.00 2.79 21.30
C ARG A 11 -15.11 1.26 21.35
N ILE A 12 -14.03 0.57 21.68
CA ILE A 12 -14.02 -0.91 21.79
C ILE A 12 -15.02 -1.36 22.86
N GLU A 13 -15.02 -0.73 24.03
CA GLU A 13 -15.97 -1.06 25.10
C GLU A 13 -17.42 -0.77 24.70
N LEU A 14 -17.69 0.31 23.96
CA LEU A 14 -19.02 0.59 23.42
C LEU A 14 -19.47 -0.51 22.44
N PHE A 15 -18.63 -0.89 21.48
CA PHE A 15 -18.98 -1.94 20.52
C PHE A 15 -19.21 -3.29 21.21
N LYS A 16 -18.37 -3.62 22.18
CA LYS A 16 -18.51 -4.83 23.00
C LYS A 16 -19.81 -4.81 23.80
N PHE A 17 -20.16 -3.67 24.41
CA PHE A 17 -21.42 -3.51 25.13
C PHE A 17 -22.64 -3.70 24.21
N ILE A 18 -22.65 -3.06 23.03
CA ILE A 18 -23.72 -3.22 22.04
C ILE A 18 -23.88 -4.70 21.65
N LYS A 19 -22.77 -5.37 21.28
CA LYS A 19 -22.77 -6.80 20.91
C LYS A 19 -23.14 -7.73 22.07
N SER A 20 -22.93 -7.32 23.32
CA SER A 20 -23.35 -8.10 24.49
C SER A 20 -24.85 -8.04 24.75
N ILE A 21 -25.51 -6.95 24.38
CA ILE A 21 -26.97 -6.79 24.49
C ILE A 21 -27.67 -7.48 23.31
N ASP A 22 -27.17 -7.25 22.10
CA ASP A 22 -27.69 -7.84 20.87
C ASP A 22 -26.51 -8.29 19.99
N PRO A 23 -26.17 -9.59 20.00
CA PRO A 23 -25.09 -10.14 19.16
C PRO A 23 -25.31 -9.94 17.66
N ASN A 24 -26.57 -9.80 17.23
CA ASN A 24 -26.94 -9.62 15.82
C ASN A 24 -27.01 -8.14 15.41
N HIS A 25 -26.80 -7.21 16.34
CA HIS A 25 -26.80 -5.79 16.03
C HIS A 25 -25.70 -5.46 15.02
N ILE A 26 -26.04 -4.80 13.92
CA ILE A 26 -25.07 -4.43 12.88
C ILE A 26 -24.31 -3.18 13.34
N VAL A 27 -23.01 -3.34 13.62
CA VAL A 27 -22.12 -2.25 13.99
C VAL A 27 -21.38 -1.77 12.74
N ILE A 28 -21.56 -0.48 12.44
CA ILE A 28 -20.93 0.21 11.32
C ILE A 28 -19.84 1.14 11.85
N GLY A 29 -18.61 1.01 11.36
CA GLY A 29 -17.48 1.82 11.80
C GLY A 29 -16.77 2.54 10.65
N PRO A 30 -16.40 3.82 10.79
CA PRO A 30 -15.53 4.49 9.82
C PRO A 30 -14.14 3.85 9.90
N ALA A 31 -13.52 3.54 8.77
CA ALA A 31 -12.19 2.95 8.71
C ALA A 31 -11.28 3.67 7.72
N SER A 32 -9.98 3.41 7.83
CA SER A 32 -8.97 4.02 6.96
C SER A 32 -7.84 3.06 6.63
N ILE A 33 -7.48 2.99 5.35
CA ILE A 33 -6.14 2.57 4.91
C ILE A 33 -5.17 3.72 5.19
N SER A 34 -4.54 3.74 6.36
CA SER A 34 -3.52 4.75 6.72
C SER A 34 -2.25 4.57 5.86
N LEU A 35 -2.34 4.94 4.57
CA LEU A 35 -1.26 4.87 3.56
C LEU A 35 -0.87 6.27 3.06
N GLY A 36 -1.08 7.29 3.89
CA GLY A 36 -0.87 8.71 3.51
C GLY A 36 -1.89 9.26 2.50
N LEU A 37 -2.90 8.47 2.11
CA LEU A 37 -3.80 8.80 1.01
C LEU A 37 -5.05 9.63 1.37
N ARG A 38 -5.36 9.92 2.63
CA ARG A 38 -6.40 10.92 3.01
C ARG A 38 -6.41 11.23 4.52
N TYR A 39 -6.81 12.46 4.82
CA TYR A 39 -7.18 12.94 6.15
C TYR A 39 -8.49 12.28 6.59
N SER A 40 -8.48 11.47 7.65
CA SER A 40 -9.67 11.21 8.44
C SER A 40 -9.67 12.19 9.63
N ASN A 41 -10.61 13.13 9.62
CA ASN A 41 -10.89 14.02 10.76
C ASN A 41 -11.78 13.36 11.82
N SER A 42 -11.91 12.03 11.77
CA SER A 42 -12.67 11.18 12.70
C SER A 42 -11.72 10.10 13.19
N LEU A 43 -11.93 9.54 14.40
CA LEU A 43 -11.16 8.39 14.91
C LEU A 43 -11.53 7.15 14.08
N PRO A 44 -10.84 6.84 12.97
CA PRO A 44 -11.24 5.70 12.19
C PRO A 44 -10.85 4.43 12.96
N ILE A 45 -11.43 3.31 12.58
CA ILE A 45 -10.86 2.00 12.81
C ILE A 45 -9.67 1.93 11.85
N ASP A 46 -8.47 2.04 12.42
CA ASP A 46 -7.25 1.93 11.65
C ASP A 46 -7.00 0.47 11.24
N PHE A 47 -6.16 0.29 10.22
CA PHE A 47 -5.74 -1.02 9.71
C PHE A 47 -5.21 -2.00 10.77
N TYR A 48 -4.69 -1.50 11.89
CA TYR A 48 -4.11 -2.27 12.98
C TYR A 48 -5.06 -2.41 14.19
N ASP A 49 -6.27 -1.88 14.13
CA ASP A 49 -7.22 -1.98 15.22
C ASP A 49 -8.06 -3.27 15.14
N ASP A 50 -7.37 -4.41 15.12
CA ASP A 50 -8.00 -5.73 15.07
C ASP A 50 -8.97 -5.97 16.24
N GLU A 51 -8.77 -5.31 17.38
CA GLU A 51 -9.67 -5.42 18.53
C GLU A 51 -11.03 -4.79 18.25
N SER A 52 -11.08 -3.57 17.68
CA SER A 52 -12.35 -2.99 17.23
C SER A 52 -12.99 -3.85 16.14
N LEU A 53 -12.21 -4.41 15.22
CA LEU A 53 -12.72 -5.21 14.12
C LEU A 53 -13.44 -6.49 14.56
N LYS A 54 -13.20 -7.01 15.77
CA LYS A 54 -13.96 -8.16 16.29
C LYS A 54 -15.46 -7.86 16.44
N TYR A 55 -15.82 -6.61 16.70
CA TYR A 55 -17.18 -6.20 17.03
C TYR A 55 -17.87 -5.40 15.92
N VAL A 56 -17.16 -5.10 14.84
CA VAL A 56 -17.66 -4.34 13.69
C VAL A 56 -18.02 -5.29 12.57
N ASP A 57 -19.19 -5.11 11.97
CA ASP A 57 -19.68 -5.95 10.87
C ASP A 57 -19.42 -5.29 9.52
N ILE A 58 -19.58 -3.96 9.48
CA ILE A 58 -19.46 -3.15 8.27
C ILE A 58 -18.46 -2.03 8.50
N VAL A 59 -17.53 -1.86 7.56
CA VAL A 59 -16.63 -0.71 7.55
C VAL A 59 -16.98 0.24 6.41
N HIS A 60 -16.72 1.52 6.63
CA HIS A 60 -16.88 2.51 5.57
C HIS A 60 -15.77 3.54 5.54
N PHE A 61 -15.56 4.12 4.37
CA PHE A 61 -14.72 5.30 4.21
C PHE A 61 -15.43 6.30 3.30
N CYS A 62 -15.06 7.57 3.45
CA CYS A 62 -15.76 8.68 2.81
C CYS A 62 -14.85 9.41 1.80
N PRO A 63 -14.58 8.85 0.61
CA PRO A 63 -13.74 9.51 -0.35
C PRO A 63 -14.50 10.61 -1.12
N GLY A 64 -13.88 11.77 -1.29
CA GLY A 64 -14.31 12.75 -2.29
C GLY A 64 -14.24 12.24 -3.72
N VAL A 65 -15.26 12.58 -4.53
CA VAL A 65 -15.31 12.31 -5.97
C VAL A 65 -14.31 13.22 -6.70
N VAL A 66 -13.14 12.68 -7.06
CA VAL A 66 -12.04 13.42 -7.72
C VAL A 66 -12.02 13.36 -9.24
N LYS A 67 -11.54 14.43 -9.89
CA LYS A 67 -11.26 14.48 -11.33
C LYS A 67 -9.82 14.95 -11.61
N PRO A 68 -9.01 14.19 -12.35
CA PRO A 68 -9.29 12.83 -12.83
C PRO A 68 -9.32 11.79 -11.69
N TRP A 69 -10.06 10.70 -11.91
CA TRP A 69 -10.01 9.53 -11.02
C TRP A 69 -8.80 8.67 -11.36
N THR A 70 -7.66 9.05 -10.81
CA THR A 70 -6.36 8.44 -11.13
C THR A 70 -6.27 7.00 -10.62
N SER A 71 -5.35 6.22 -11.18
CA SER A 71 -5.07 4.85 -10.73
C SER A 71 -4.63 4.78 -9.27
N ILE A 72 -4.00 5.83 -8.73
CA ILE A 72 -3.65 5.93 -7.31
C ILE A 72 -4.91 5.86 -6.44
N HIS A 73 -5.96 6.61 -6.81
CA HIS A 73 -7.23 6.60 -6.09
C HIS A 73 -7.91 5.25 -6.19
N LYS A 74 -8.05 4.72 -7.42
CA LYS A 74 -8.70 3.42 -7.67
C LYS A 74 -7.99 2.29 -6.94
N ALA A 75 -6.66 2.26 -6.96
CA ALA A 75 -5.86 1.24 -6.29
C ALA A 75 -6.00 1.34 -4.76
N GLY A 76 -6.01 2.55 -4.20
CA GLY A 76 -6.26 2.74 -2.76
C GLY A 76 -7.66 2.29 -2.36
N GLU A 77 -8.70 2.71 -3.09
CA GLU A 77 -10.08 2.30 -2.84
C GLU A 77 -10.26 0.78 -2.99
N TYR A 78 -9.61 0.17 -3.98
CA TYR A 78 -9.62 -1.28 -4.18
C TYR A 78 -8.94 -2.02 -3.02
N ALA A 79 -7.78 -1.53 -2.59
CA ALA A 79 -7.03 -2.10 -1.48
C ALA A 79 -7.81 -2.02 -0.16
N PHE A 80 -8.56 -0.93 0.07
CA PHE A 80 -9.46 -0.81 1.21
C PHE A 80 -10.55 -1.87 1.17
N ILE A 81 -11.29 -1.97 0.05
CA ILE A 81 -12.35 -2.98 -0.10
C ILE A 81 -11.77 -4.36 0.19
N LYS A 82 -10.69 -4.68 -0.50
CA LYS A 82 -10.10 -6.00 -0.47
C LYS A 82 -9.61 -6.43 0.91
N TYR A 83 -8.93 -5.53 1.62
CA TYR A 83 -8.43 -5.83 2.96
C TYR A 83 -9.54 -6.21 3.94
N PHE A 84 -10.65 -5.46 3.94
CA PHE A 84 -11.73 -5.67 4.90
C PHE A 84 -12.66 -6.83 4.51
N GLU A 85 -13.00 -6.96 3.22
CA GLU A 85 -13.80 -8.09 2.72
C GLU A 85 -13.10 -9.44 2.98
N LEU A 86 -11.79 -9.52 2.75
CA LEU A 86 -11.01 -10.75 3.05
C LEU A 86 -10.91 -11.05 4.56
N LYS A 87 -11.23 -10.09 5.42
CA LYS A 87 -11.36 -10.26 6.88
C LYS A 87 -12.82 -10.51 7.32
N GLY A 88 -13.72 -10.76 6.36
CA GLY A 88 -15.13 -11.03 6.61
C GLY A 88 -15.92 -9.79 7.04
N LYS A 89 -15.49 -8.59 6.63
CA LYS A 89 -16.17 -7.33 6.90
C LYS A 89 -16.78 -6.80 5.63
N ALA A 90 -18.07 -6.52 5.65
CA ALA A 90 -18.72 -5.87 4.52
C ALA A 90 -18.20 -4.43 4.38
N VAL A 91 -18.03 -3.97 3.15
CA VAL A 91 -17.52 -2.64 2.85
C VAL A 91 -18.59 -1.81 2.15
N PHE A 92 -18.74 -0.55 2.55
CA PHE A 92 -19.38 0.44 1.66
C PHE A 92 -18.58 1.73 1.54
N ILE A 93 -18.70 2.35 0.38
CA ILE A 93 -18.03 3.61 0.06
C ILE A 93 -19.05 4.73 0.05
N LYS A 94 -18.84 5.74 0.90
CA LYS A 94 -19.68 6.94 0.95
C LYS A 94 -19.01 8.09 0.20
N TRP A 95 -19.39 8.29 -1.05
CA TRP A 95 -18.77 9.27 -1.93
C TRP A 95 -19.19 10.69 -1.57
N GLU A 96 -18.23 11.59 -1.36
CA GLU A 96 -18.49 13.00 -1.06
C GLU A 96 -18.46 13.86 -2.32
N GLY A 97 -19.45 14.75 -2.46
CA GLY A 97 -19.50 15.77 -3.49
C GLY A 97 -18.29 16.71 -3.39
N ARG A 98 -17.86 17.25 -4.53
CA ARG A 98 -16.73 18.19 -4.60
C ARG A 98 -17.10 19.35 -5.52
N ARG A 99 -16.63 20.57 -5.21
CA ARG A 99 -17.00 21.81 -5.93
C ARG A 99 -16.77 21.78 -7.46
N TYR A 100 -15.88 20.91 -7.94
CA TYR A 100 -15.57 20.73 -9.36
C TYR A 100 -16.42 19.64 -10.04
N ILE A 101 -17.39 19.06 -9.34
CA ILE A 101 -18.44 18.23 -9.93
C ILE A 101 -19.66 19.12 -10.05
N THR A 102 -20.05 19.48 -11.27
CA THR A 102 -21.26 20.28 -11.48
C THR A 102 -22.51 19.39 -11.35
N PRO A 103 -23.70 19.96 -11.06
CA PRO A 103 -24.94 19.18 -10.88
C PRO A 103 -25.35 18.32 -12.10
N TYR A 104 -24.85 18.63 -13.30
CA TYR A 104 -25.17 17.92 -14.54
C TYR A 104 -24.18 16.79 -14.87
N GLU A 105 -23.06 16.70 -14.13
CA GLU A 105 -22.02 15.72 -14.42
C GLU A 105 -22.29 14.39 -13.73
N VAL A 106 -22.78 13.42 -14.51
CA VAL A 106 -23.13 12.08 -14.01
C VAL A 106 -22.06 11.01 -14.26
N LYS A 107 -21.22 11.18 -15.30
CA LYS A 107 -20.22 10.17 -15.69
C LYS A 107 -19.29 9.74 -14.54
N PRO A 108 -18.71 10.66 -13.75
CA PRO A 108 -17.84 10.28 -12.63
C PRO A 108 -18.59 9.38 -11.64
N LEU A 109 -19.85 9.68 -11.34
CA LEU A 109 -20.66 8.94 -10.39
C LEU A 109 -20.99 7.54 -10.90
N LYS A 110 -21.33 7.39 -12.18
CA LYS A 110 -21.52 6.08 -12.82
C LYS A 110 -20.26 5.22 -12.71
N GLU A 111 -19.08 5.79 -12.93
CA GLU A 111 -17.82 5.06 -12.79
C GLU A 111 -17.59 4.55 -11.34
N ARG A 112 -17.99 5.33 -10.33
CA ARG A 112 -17.86 4.93 -8.91
C ARG A 112 -18.87 3.86 -8.52
N ALA A 113 -20.11 3.99 -8.99
CA ALA A 113 -21.15 2.99 -8.80
C ALA A 113 -20.72 1.63 -9.36
N LEU A 114 -20.24 1.62 -10.62
CA LEU A 114 -19.77 0.40 -11.28
C LEU A 114 -18.54 -0.21 -10.59
N PHE A 115 -17.64 0.62 -10.07
CA PHE A 115 -16.48 0.14 -9.31
C PHE A 115 -16.88 -0.51 -7.99
N ALA A 116 -17.75 0.15 -7.21
CA ALA A 116 -18.23 -0.40 -5.95
C ALA A 116 -18.93 -1.74 -6.19
N LYS A 117 -19.85 -1.78 -7.16
CA LYS A 117 -20.57 -3.02 -7.52
C LYS A 117 -19.65 -4.13 -8.00
N ARG A 118 -18.67 -3.81 -8.84
CA ARG A 118 -17.70 -4.78 -9.39
C ARG A 118 -16.89 -5.50 -8.31
N TYR A 119 -16.60 -4.84 -7.20
CA TYR A 119 -15.77 -5.40 -6.14
C TYR A 119 -16.55 -5.75 -4.88
N GLY A 120 -17.88 -5.87 -4.97
CA GLY A 120 -18.73 -6.30 -3.86
C GLY A 120 -18.91 -5.26 -2.75
N ALA A 121 -18.59 -3.99 -3.01
CA ALA A 121 -18.78 -2.93 -2.05
C ALA A 121 -20.15 -2.26 -2.22
N GLY A 122 -20.76 -1.88 -1.09
CA GLY A 122 -21.85 -0.93 -1.06
C GLY A 122 -21.43 0.43 -1.61
N GLY A 123 -22.36 1.16 -2.22
CA GLY A 123 -22.13 2.51 -2.75
C GLY A 123 -23.20 3.48 -2.26
N VAL A 124 -22.77 4.57 -1.63
CA VAL A 124 -23.67 5.63 -1.14
C VAL A 124 -23.13 6.98 -1.58
N LEU A 125 -24.01 7.90 -1.97
CA LEU A 125 -23.68 9.31 -2.16
C LEU A 125 -23.95 10.07 -0.86
N TRP A 126 -23.02 10.91 -0.43
CA TRP A 126 -23.20 11.74 0.75
C TRP A 126 -24.17 12.90 0.44
N GLU A 127 -25.26 12.97 1.20
CA GLU A 127 -26.19 14.12 1.25
C GLU A 127 -25.91 14.97 2.50
N GLY A 128 -26.10 16.29 2.41
CA GLY A 128 -25.83 17.24 3.48
C GLY A 128 -24.55 18.03 3.25
N GLY A 129 -24.71 19.28 2.78
CA GLY A 129 -23.62 20.22 2.54
C GLY A 129 -22.80 20.53 3.78
N VAL A 130 -21.71 19.79 4.00
CA VAL A 130 -20.73 20.11 5.06
C VAL A 130 -19.63 20.98 4.47
N ARG A 131 -19.38 22.15 5.06
CA ARG A 131 -18.19 23.01 4.79
C ARG A 131 -17.86 23.12 3.30
N ASP A 132 -18.82 23.61 2.52
CA ASP A 132 -18.65 23.91 1.09
C ASP A 132 -18.60 22.74 0.09
N TYR A 133 -18.97 21.52 0.49
CA TYR A 133 -19.19 20.43 -0.46
C TYR A 133 -20.63 20.50 -1.03
N PRO A 134 -20.81 20.52 -2.36
CA PRO A 134 -22.14 20.56 -2.95
C PRO A 134 -22.85 19.22 -2.73
N GLU A 135 -24.16 19.30 -2.54
CA GLU A 135 -25.03 18.13 -2.58
C GLU A 135 -25.13 17.59 -4.00
N PHE A 136 -25.36 16.29 -4.12
CA PHE A 136 -25.62 15.67 -5.42
C PHE A 136 -27.05 15.98 -5.86
N SER A 137 -27.23 16.29 -7.14
CA SER A 137 -28.58 16.48 -7.72
C SER A 137 -29.36 15.16 -7.79
N GLU A 138 -30.68 15.25 -7.95
CA GLU A 138 -31.53 14.06 -8.18
C GLU A 138 -31.08 13.26 -9.41
N ASP A 139 -30.71 13.95 -10.50
CA ASP A 139 -30.19 13.32 -11.72
C ASP A 139 -28.88 12.55 -11.46
N GLN A 140 -28.02 13.09 -10.60
CA GLN A 140 -26.77 12.46 -10.18
C GLN A 140 -27.01 11.22 -9.33
N ILE A 141 -27.95 11.31 -8.37
CA ILE A 141 -28.35 10.20 -7.51
C ILE A 141 -28.97 9.08 -8.34
N LYS A 142 -29.92 9.42 -9.23
CA LYS A 142 -30.55 8.48 -10.15
C LYS A 142 -29.52 7.79 -11.05
N ALA A 143 -28.61 8.55 -11.67
CA ALA A 143 -27.57 8.00 -12.52
C ALA A 143 -26.61 7.06 -11.77
N PHE A 144 -26.30 7.36 -10.51
CA PHE A 144 -25.49 6.48 -9.65
C PHE A 144 -26.23 5.18 -9.34
N ALA A 145 -27.49 5.27 -8.90
CA ALA A 145 -28.32 4.12 -8.57
C ALA A 145 -28.53 3.19 -9.77
N GLU A 146 -28.90 3.75 -10.94
CA GLU A 146 -29.05 3.00 -12.18
C GLU A 146 -27.75 2.28 -12.57
N ALA A 147 -26.61 2.95 -12.46
CA ALA A 147 -25.32 2.35 -12.75
C ALA A 147 -24.95 1.24 -11.75
N TYR A 148 -25.23 1.43 -10.46
CA TYR A 148 -24.95 0.43 -9.42
C TYR A 148 -25.79 -0.83 -9.61
N LEU A 149 -27.06 -0.67 -9.99
CA LEU A 149 -28.00 -1.78 -10.23
C LEU A 149 -27.85 -2.41 -11.63
N SER A 150 -27.04 -1.82 -12.51
CA SER A 150 -26.88 -2.29 -13.90
C SER A 150 -26.06 -3.57 -14.06
N MET A 151 -25.41 -4.05 -13.01
CA MET A 151 -24.58 -5.26 -13.05
C MET A 151 -24.71 -6.09 -11.77
N PRO A 152 -24.51 -7.43 -11.83
CA PRO A 152 -24.51 -8.26 -10.64
C PRO A 152 -23.38 -7.85 -9.70
N GLU A 153 -23.53 -8.19 -8.43
CA GLU A 153 -22.50 -7.96 -7.43
C GLU A 153 -21.29 -8.82 -7.72
N GLY A 154 -20.11 -8.19 -7.79
CA GLY A 154 -18.86 -8.92 -7.79
C GLY A 154 -18.37 -9.19 -6.38
N HIS A 155 -17.21 -9.79 -6.28
CA HIS A 155 -16.54 -10.08 -5.03
C HIS A 155 -15.03 -9.98 -5.23
N VAL A 156 -14.30 -9.87 -4.13
CA VAL A 156 -12.84 -9.89 -4.12
C VAL A 156 -12.33 -11.25 -3.67
N GLU A 157 -11.22 -11.68 -4.25
CA GLU A 157 -10.56 -12.94 -3.91
C GLU A 157 -9.09 -12.69 -3.60
N ARG A 158 -8.46 -13.62 -2.90
CA ARG A 158 -7.05 -13.53 -2.55
C ARG A 158 -6.17 -13.39 -3.80
N ALA A 159 -5.27 -12.40 -3.80
CA ALA A 159 -4.37 -12.14 -4.93
C ALA A 159 -3.15 -13.07 -4.98
N PRO A 160 -2.47 -13.16 -6.13
CA PRO A 160 -1.14 -13.75 -6.21
C PRO A 160 -0.01 -12.86 -5.67
N VAL A 161 -0.25 -11.56 -5.49
CA VAL A 161 0.70 -10.57 -4.97
C VAL A 161 0.27 -10.12 -3.58
N ALA A 162 1.20 -10.08 -2.62
CA ALA A 162 1.02 -9.39 -1.35
C ALA A 162 1.95 -8.19 -1.28
N ILE A 163 1.45 -7.05 -0.79
CA ILE A 163 2.26 -5.92 -0.35
C ILE A 163 2.21 -5.88 1.16
N ILE A 164 3.36 -6.09 1.79
CA ILE A 164 3.51 -5.95 3.23
C ILE A 164 3.71 -4.48 3.56
N VAL A 165 2.86 -3.98 4.44
CA VAL A 165 2.90 -2.61 4.94
C VAL A 165 2.98 -2.60 6.47
N ASP A 166 3.59 -1.56 7.04
CA ASP A 166 3.54 -1.30 8.47
C ASP A 166 2.81 0.03 8.70
N PRO A 167 1.59 0.01 9.28
CA PRO A 167 0.85 1.23 9.58
C PRO A 167 1.60 2.21 10.50
N ILE A 168 2.56 1.73 11.32
CA ILE A 168 3.41 2.59 12.15
C ILE A 168 4.23 3.56 11.27
N MET A 169 4.47 3.23 10.00
CA MET A 169 5.12 4.13 9.04
C MET A 169 4.36 5.45 8.83
N SER A 170 3.03 5.46 9.03
CA SER A 170 2.21 6.68 8.91
C SER A 170 2.46 7.67 10.05
N VAL A 171 2.80 7.16 11.25
CA VAL A 171 3.05 7.95 12.47
C VAL A 171 4.53 8.24 12.68
N PHE A 172 5.41 7.67 11.87
CA PHE A 172 6.84 7.89 11.98
C PHE A 172 7.21 9.34 11.66
N ASP A 173 7.82 9.97 12.64
CA ASP A 173 8.22 11.36 12.60
C ASP A 173 9.54 11.49 11.83
N TYR A 174 9.52 11.33 10.50
CA TYR A 174 10.28 12.31 9.71
C TYR A 174 9.54 13.62 9.96
N ARG A 175 9.93 14.33 11.02
CA ARG A 175 9.36 15.64 11.34
C ARG A 175 9.29 16.42 10.05
N SER A 176 8.14 17.03 9.78
CA SER A 176 8.05 18.14 8.84
C SER A 176 8.97 19.25 9.38
N GLY A 177 10.26 19.14 9.11
CA GLY A 177 11.23 20.14 9.48
C GLY A 177 11.14 21.32 8.50
N VAL A 178 11.49 22.49 9.00
CA VAL A 178 11.61 23.71 8.20
C VAL A 178 12.67 23.49 7.10
N GLY A 179 12.42 23.97 5.89
CA GLY A 179 13.37 23.85 4.75
C GLY A 179 13.32 22.49 4.05
N GLY A 180 14.49 21.90 3.75
CA GLY A 180 14.62 20.68 2.93
C GLY A 180 13.95 19.41 3.50
N LEU A 181 13.69 19.37 4.80
CA LEU A 181 13.01 18.26 5.48
C LEU A 181 11.51 18.18 5.15
N SER A 182 10.87 19.29 4.77
CA SER A 182 9.49 19.32 4.29
C SER A 182 9.29 18.46 3.03
N LYS A 183 10.31 18.33 2.17
CA LYS A 183 10.26 17.53 0.93
C LYS A 183 10.14 16.03 1.23
N LEU A 184 10.83 15.53 2.26
CA LEU A 184 10.83 14.11 2.62
C LEU A 184 9.52 13.67 3.28
N SER A 185 8.81 14.57 3.97
CA SER A 185 7.51 14.27 4.61
C SER A 185 6.40 13.90 3.60
N ARG A 186 6.48 14.41 2.37
CA ARG A 186 5.52 14.10 1.27
C ARG A 186 5.67 12.69 0.71
N LEU A 187 6.77 12.01 1.04
CA LEU A 187 7.08 10.66 0.56
C LEU A 187 6.61 9.57 1.52
N LYS A 188 6.10 9.92 2.71
CA LYS A 188 5.63 8.95 3.72
C LYS A 188 4.54 8.08 3.10
N MET A 189 4.84 6.79 2.94
CA MET A 189 3.96 5.76 2.35
C MET A 189 3.51 6.03 0.90
N MET A 190 3.95 7.13 0.29
CA MET A 190 3.67 7.47 -1.11
C MET A 190 4.21 6.38 -2.02
N ASP A 191 5.38 5.83 -1.71
CA ASP A 191 5.97 4.76 -2.51
C ASP A 191 5.08 3.51 -2.54
N SER A 192 4.55 3.06 -1.41
CA SER A 192 3.61 1.93 -1.33
C SER A 192 2.30 2.25 -2.06
N ALA A 193 1.77 3.46 -1.93
CA ALA A 193 0.60 3.93 -2.67
C ALA A 193 0.81 3.92 -4.20
N LEU A 194 1.99 4.35 -4.64
CA LEU A 194 2.35 4.35 -6.04
C LEU A 194 2.62 2.94 -6.57
N ILE A 195 3.17 2.03 -5.76
CA ILE A 195 3.31 0.61 -6.12
C ILE A 195 1.93 -0.02 -6.36
N MET A 196 0.95 0.24 -5.49
CA MET A 196 -0.45 -0.19 -5.72
C MET A 196 -0.99 0.35 -7.05
N ALA A 197 -0.72 1.62 -7.37
CA ALA A 197 -1.12 2.21 -8.64
C ALA A 197 -0.43 1.57 -9.86
N ILE A 198 0.85 1.19 -9.73
CA ILE A 198 1.60 0.45 -10.76
C ILE A 198 0.97 -0.92 -10.98
N LEU A 199 0.66 -1.66 -9.91
CA LEU A 199 0.03 -2.99 -9.98
C LEU A 199 -1.37 -2.89 -10.61
N TRP A 200 -2.15 -1.90 -10.20
CA TRP A 200 -3.46 -1.59 -10.79
C TRP A 200 -3.37 -1.32 -12.30
N ASP A 201 -2.47 -0.44 -12.72
CA ASP A 201 -2.22 -0.15 -14.14
C ASP A 201 -1.76 -1.40 -14.92
N ALA A 202 -1.01 -2.28 -14.26
CA ALA A 202 -0.53 -3.53 -14.83
C ALA A 202 -1.61 -4.62 -14.92
N ARG A 203 -2.80 -4.39 -14.32
CA ARG A 203 -3.84 -5.40 -14.07
C ARG A 203 -3.31 -6.61 -13.29
N LEU A 204 -2.39 -6.34 -12.35
CA LEU A 204 -1.89 -7.32 -11.41
C LEU A 204 -2.69 -7.17 -10.13
N ASP A 205 -3.46 -8.19 -9.79
CA ASP A 205 -4.21 -8.21 -8.55
C ASP A 205 -3.27 -8.34 -7.35
N PHE A 206 -3.58 -7.65 -6.25
CA PHE A 206 -2.74 -7.55 -5.07
C PHE A 206 -3.56 -7.47 -3.78
N ASP A 207 -3.01 -8.01 -2.70
CA ASP A 207 -3.51 -7.88 -1.34
C ASP A 207 -2.60 -6.96 -0.52
N LEU A 208 -3.17 -6.25 0.44
CA LEU A 208 -2.42 -5.59 1.51
C LEU A 208 -2.40 -6.50 2.74
N ILE A 209 -1.22 -6.67 3.33
CA ILE A 209 -1.04 -7.44 4.55
C ILE A 209 -0.22 -6.60 5.51
N THR A 210 -0.65 -6.49 6.75
CA THR A 210 0.13 -5.77 7.76
C THR A 210 1.21 -6.66 8.36
N VAL A 211 2.25 -6.05 8.94
CA VAL A 211 3.21 -6.77 9.77
C VAL A 211 2.49 -7.54 10.89
N GLU A 212 1.48 -6.94 11.52
CA GLU A 212 0.71 -7.56 12.60
C GLU A 212 -0.07 -8.79 12.15
N ASP A 213 -0.69 -8.75 10.95
CA ASP A 213 -1.38 -9.91 10.35
C ASP A 213 -0.43 -11.10 10.22
N ILE A 214 0.80 -10.86 9.80
CA ILE A 214 1.83 -11.89 9.62
C ILE A 214 2.27 -12.45 10.97
N ILE A 215 2.42 -11.61 11.99
CA ILE A 215 2.80 -12.05 13.33
C ILE A 215 1.69 -12.91 13.97
N LYS A 216 0.41 -12.56 13.75
CA LYS A 216 -0.75 -13.29 14.26
C LYS A 216 -1.03 -14.58 13.50
N ASN A 217 -0.91 -14.55 12.18
CA ASN A 217 -1.13 -15.69 11.31
C ASN A 217 0.02 -15.84 10.28
N PRO A 218 1.15 -16.46 10.66
CA PRO A 218 2.30 -16.63 9.77
C PRO A 218 1.99 -17.36 8.46
N GLU A 219 1.00 -18.24 8.46
CA GLU A 219 0.59 -19.01 7.28
C GLU A 219 -0.12 -18.14 6.23
N ILE A 220 -0.49 -16.89 6.56
CA ILE A 220 -1.07 -15.94 5.60
C ILE A 220 -0.14 -15.68 4.42
N LEU A 221 1.18 -15.88 4.55
CA LEU A 221 2.12 -15.71 3.44
C LEU A 221 2.12 -16.90 2.46
N ASN A 222 1.55 -18.05 2.84
CA ASN A 222 1.52 -19.24 2.00
C ASN A 222 0.62 -19.03 0.79
N GLY A 223 1.17 -19.20 -0.42
CA GLY A 223 0.39 -19.15 -1.67
C GLY A 223 0.55 -17.86 -2.45
N TYR A 224 1.17 -16.82 -1.87
CA TYR A 224 1.58 -15.66 -2.66
C TYR A 224 2.75 -16.03 -3.58
N LYS A 225 2.64 -15.65 -4.85
CA LYS A 225 3.71 -15.78 -5.85
C LYS A 225 4.75 -14.70 -5.71
N LEU A 226 4.33 -13.51 -5.25
CA LEU A 226 5.20 -12.36 -5.00
C LEU A 226 4.79 -11.68 -3.69
N VAL A 227 5.75 -11.48 -2.79
CA VAL A 227 5.60 -10.75 -1.54
C VAL A 227 6.51 -9.52 -1.60
N ILE A 228 5.91 -8.33 -1.65
CA ILE A 228 6.62 -7.05 -1.73
C ILE A 228 6.72 -6.46 -0.33
N ILE A 229 7.93 -6.32 0.20
CA ILE A 229 8.19 -5.63 1.47
C ILE A 229 8.52 -4.19 1.15
N SER A 230 7.50 -3.32 1.14
CA SER A 230 7.66 -1.93 0.68
C SER A 230 7.97 -1.00 1.85
N ASN A 231 9.24 -0.59 1.96
CA ASN A 231 9.71 0.38 2.95
C ASN A 231 9.32 0.06 4.40
N VAL A 232 9.14 -1.22 4.77
CA VAL A 232 8.92 -1.64 6.16
C VAL A 232 10.22 -1.47 6.94
N PHE A 233 10.44 -0.25 7.46
CA PHE A 233 11.72 0.18 8.02
C PHE A 233 12.12 -0.58 9.28
N ARG A 234 11.17 -0.76 10.20
CA ARG A 234 11.36 -1.45 11.47
C ARG A 234 10.82 -2.87 11.36
N VAL A 235 11.65 -3.83 11.70
CA VAL A 235 11.26 -5.23 11.81
C VAL A 235 11.95 -5.84 13.01
N ASP A 236 11.41 -6.95 13.51
CA ASP A 236 12.06 -7.78 14.51
C ASP A 236 12.54 -9.11 13.87
N ASP A 237 13.29 -9.89 14.64
CA ASP A 237 13.76 -11.19 14.18
C ASP A 237 12.60 -12.14 13.85
N LYS A 238 11.50 -12.06 14.60
CA LYS A 238 10.31 -12.90 14.41
C LYS A 238 9.68 -12.67 13.03
N PHE A 239 9.49 -11.42 12.63
CA PHE A 239 8.98 -11.06 11.31
C PHE A 239 9.88 -11.58 10.20
N ILE A 240 11.20 -11.34 10.31
CA ILE A 240 12.18 -11.81 9.31
C ILE A 240 12.14 -13.34 9.19
N ASP A 241 12.10 -14.06 10.31
CA ASP A 241 12.00 -15.52 10.31
C ASP A 241 10.73 -16.03 9.65
N ILE A 242 9.59 -15.40 9.91
CA ILE A 242 8.31 -15.77 9.28
C ILE A 242 8.37 -15.53 7.78
N VAL A 243 8.79 -14.34 7.34
CA VAL A 243 8.83 -13.97 5.93
C VAL A 243 9.72 -14.93 5.14
N ILE A 244 10.93 -15.21 5.62
CA ILE A 244 11.87 -16.13 4.95
C ILE A 244 11.33 -17.56 4.90
N LYS A 245 10.76 -18.06 6.01
CA LYS A 245 10.33 -19.47 6.12
C LYS A 245 9.00 -19.75 5.41
N ARG A 246 8.08 -18.79 5.37
CA ARG A 246 6.70 -18.99 4.90
C ARG A 246 6.49 -18.54 3.46
N THR A 247 7.32 -17.65 2.93
CA THR A 247 7.21 -17.21 1.54
C THR A 247 7.89 -18.22 0.61
N LYS A 248 7.08 -19.04 -0.08
CA LYS A 248 7.56 -19.93 -1.16
C LYS A 248 7.76 -19.22 -2.49
N GLY A 249 7.03 -18.13 -2.72
CA GLY A 249 7.18 -17.26 -3.89
C GLY A 249 8.41 -16.37 -3.82
N VAL A 250 8.44 -15.34 -4.66
CA VAL A 250 9.48 -14.33 -4.67
C VAL A 250 9.26 -13.34 -3.53
N ILE A 251 10.31 -13.04 -2.77
CA ILE A 251 10.39 -11.92 -1.82
C ILE A 251 11.04 -10.75 -2.55
N LEU A 252 10.32 -9.64 -2.70
CA LEU A 252 10.85 -8.39 -3.21
C LEU A 252 11.09 -7.42 -2.05
N VAL A 253 12.35 -7.25 -1.68
CA VAL A 253 12.80 -6.27 -0.67
C VAL A 253 12.89 -4.91 -1.35
N GLN A 254 11.94 -4.02 -1.04
CA GLN A 254 11.83 -2.74 -1.73
C GLN A 254 12.17 -1.58 -0.80
N GLY A 255 13.00 -0.69 -1.33
CA GLY A 255 13.37 0.55 -0.67
C GLY A 255 14.26 0.33 0.54
N ARG A 256 13.83 0.89 1.68
CA ARG A 256 14.59 0.90 2.94
C ARG A 256 14.05 -0.11 3.98
N ALA A 257 13.55 -1.24 3.49
CA ALA A 257 13.04 -2.30 4.35
C ALA A 257 14.14 -2.89 5.27
N ALA A 258 13.74 -3.27 6.49
CA ALA A 258 14.58 -3.98 7.48
C ALA A 258 15.91 -3.29 7.89
N LEU A 259 15.98 -1.95 7.84
CA LEU A 259 17.16 -1.19 8.25
C LEU A 259 17.23 -0.91 9.75
N TYR A 260 16.10 -0.97 10.45
CA TYR A 260 15.97 -0.65 11.86
C TYR A 260 15.34 -1.81 12.61
N ASP A 261 15.74 -2.00 13.86
CA ASP A 261 15.05 -2.92 14.76
C ASP A 261 13.73 -2.34 15.29
N GLN A 262 13.00 -3.13 16.06
CA GLN A 262 11.73 -2.74 16.70
C GLN A 262 11.82 -1.47 17.57
N LEU A 263 13.00 -1.16 18.13
CA LEU A 263 13.24 0.04 18.93
C LEU A 263 13.65 1.24 18.08
N GLY A 264 13.84 1.06 16.78
CA GLY A 264 14.29 2.08 15.85
C GLY A 264 15.79 2.33 15.83
N LYS A 265 16.57 1.43 16.44
CA LYS A 265 18.02 1.47 16.31
C LYS A 265 18.40 0.86 14.97
N LYS A 266 19.34 1.50 14.27
CA LYS A 266 19.86 1.01 13.01
C LYS A 266 20.50 -0.37 13.22
N ASN A 267 20.03 -1.37 12.49
CA ASN A 267 20.49 -2.75 12.60
C ASN A 267 20.46 -3.43 11.22
N LEU A 268 21.59 -3.39 10.52
CA LEU A 268 21.72 -3.97 9.18
C LEU A 268 21.72 -5.52 9.19
N THR A 269 21.83 -6.15 10.36
CA THR A 269 21.78 -7.61 10.48
C THR A 269 20.42 -8.16 10.02
N LEU A 270 19.34 -7.44 10.27
CA LEU A 270 17.99 -7.82 9.83
C LEU A 270 17.88 -7.81 8.30
N LEU A 271 18.34 -6.74 7.65
CA LEU A 271 18.44 -6.67 6.18
C LEU A 271 19.35 -7.76 5.62
N LYS A 272 20.51 -8.02 6.24
CA LYS A 272 21.42 -9.11 5.81
C LYS A 272 20.72 -10.46 5.82
N ARG A 273 20.00 -10.78 6.90
CA ARG A 273 19.22 -12.01 7.01
C ARG A 273 18.13 -12.07 5.95
N LEU A 274 17.40 -10.98 5.73
CA LEU A 274 16.35 -10.90 4.71
C LEU A 274 16.87 -11.11 3.29
N LEU A 275 18.07 -10.62 2.99
CA LEU A 275 18.77 -10.83 1.71
C LEU A 275 19.50 -12.19 1.65
N GLY A 276 19.60 -12.90 2.77
CA GLY A 276 20.37 -14.13 2.89
C GLY A 276 21.85 -13.94 2.55
N ILE A 277 22.47 -12.87 3.05
CA ILE A 277 23.90 -12.55 2.82
C ILE A 277 24.73 -12.58 4.10
N ASN A 278 26.02 -12.87 3.96
CA ASN A 278 26.96 -12.96 5.09
C ASN A 278 27.90 -11.76 5.20
N GLY A 279 28.19 -11.09 4.09
CA GLY A 279 29.08 -9.95 3.96
C GLY A 279 28.58 -8.69 4.66
N SER A 280 29.45 -7.68 4.76
CA SER A 280 29.07 -6.38 5.31
C SER A 280 28.19 -5.61 4.32
N ILE A 281 27.25 -4.84 4.86
CA ILE A 281 26.48 -3.86 4.09
C ILE A 281 27.04 -2.48 4.43
N VAL A 282 27.35 -1.70 3.39
CA VAL A 282 27.66 -0.27 3.48
C VAL A 282 26.51 0.50 2.85
N GLU A 283 25.93 1.46 3.58
CA GLU A 283 24.95 2.37 2.98
C GLU A 283 25.69 3.55 2.35
N ILE A 284 25.48 3.75 1.05
CA ILE A 284 25.95 4.94 0.34
C ILE A 284 24.78 5.89 0.12
N ASN A 285 25.05 7.17 0.31
CA ASN A 285 24.14 8.26 0.02
C ASN A 285 24.35 8.72 -1.44
N ILE A 286 23.27 8.70 -2.22
CA ILE A 286 23.28 9.14 -3.61
C ILE A 286 22.12 10.12 -3.83
N SER A 287 22.40 11.24 -4.48
CA SER A 287 21.40 12.23 -4.88
C SER A 287 21.40 12.42 -6.40
N ASN A 288 20.23 12.72 -6.98
CA ASN A 288 20.09 13.04 -8.41
C ASN A 288 20.71 11.99 -9.34
N TYR A 289 20.36 10.72 -9.14
CA TYR A 289 20.96 9.62 -9.89
C TYR A 289 20.05 9.12 -11.02
N ASN A 290 20.71 8.62 -12.05
CA ASN A 290 20.08 7.81 -13.09
C ASN A 290 20.42 6.36 -12.86
N TRP A 291 19.52 5.47 -13.21
CA TRP A 291 19.80 4.04 -13.25
C TRP A 291 19.22 3.44 -14.52
N SER A 292 19.77 2.31 -14.95
CA SER A 292 19.27 1.58 -16.12
C SER A 292 19.34 0.08 -15.86
N PHE A 293 18.37 -0.66 -16.40
CA PHE A 293 18.55 -2.10 -16.52
C PHE A 293 19.75 -2.40 -17.44
N LEU A 294 20.50 -3.45 -17.13
CA LEU A 294 21.70 -3.81 -17.90
C LEU A 294 21.37 -4.20 -19.34
N ASP A 295 20.18 -4.79 -19.56
CA ASP A 295 19.65 -5.17 -20.87
C ASP A 295 19.04 -4.00 -21.67
N CYS A 296 18.95 -2.80 -21.08
CA CYS A 296 18.25 -1.68 -21.70
C CYS A 296 18.94 -0.34 -21.43
N LYS A 297 19.50 0.28 -22.49
CA LYS A 297 20.23 1.55 -22.43
C LYS A 297 19.40 2.77 -22.01
N ASN A 298 18.07 2.70 -22.05
CA ASN A 298 17.21 3.82 -21.63
C ASN A 298 17.24 3.97 -20.10
N SER A 299 17.89 5.01 -19.60
CA SER A 299 17.97 5.27 -18.17
C SER A 299 16.66 5.83 -17.59
N CYS A 300 16.36 5.42 -16.38
CA CYS A 300 15.38 5.99 -15.49
C CYS A 300 16.02 7.04 -14.60
N THR A 301 15.46 8.24 -14.60
CA THR A 301 16.03 9.38 -13.88
C THR A 301 15.25 9.67 -12.61
N PHE A 302 15.96 9.78 -11.49
CA PHE A 302 15.40 10.21 -10.22
C PHE A 302 15.93 11.59 -9.85
N LYS A 303 15.08 12.62 -9.90
CA LYS A 303 15.46 14.01 -9.59
C LYS A 303 15.05 14.39 -8.17
N ASN A 304 15.95 15.08 -7.49
CA ASN A 304 15.74 15.87 -6.27
C ASN A 304 15.47 15.09 -4.97
N GLU A 305 15.95 13.85 -4.86
CA GLU A 305 15.81 13.07 -3.62
C GLU A 305 17.11 12.37 -3.22
N LEU A 306 17.35 12.40 -1.91
CA LEU A 306 18.46 11.73 -1.25
C LEU A 306 18.08 10.26 -1.06
N TYR A 307 18.87 9.37 -1.63
CA TYR A 307 18.57 7.95 -1.61
C TYR A 307 19.72 7.17 -0.95
N TYR A 308 19.37 6.35 0.05
CA TYR A 308 20.32 5.47 0.73
C TYR A 308 20.27 4.10 0.06
N VAL A 309 21.36 3.70 -0.59
CA VAL A 309 21.48 2.40 -1.26
C VAL A 309 22.38 1.49 -0.41
N PRO A 310 21.86 0.37 0.10
CA PRO A 310 22.67 -0.70 0.66
C PRO A 310 23.56 -1.30 -0.43
N ILE A 311 24.87 -1.36 -0.18
CA ILE A 311 25.86 -1.97 -1.07
C ILE A 311 26.59 -3.06 -0.31
N PHE A 312 26.78 -4.19 -0.98
CA PHE A 312 27.55 -5.34 -0.53
C PHE A 312 28.18 -5.98 -1.76
N ASN A 313 29.05 -6.99 -1.57
CA ASN A 313 29.63 -7.69 -2.70
C ASN A 313 28.58 -8.61 -3.35
N TYR A 314 27.86 -8.10 -4.34
CA TYR A 314 26.74 -8.81 -4.97
C TYR A 314 27.15 -10.15 -5.56
N SER A 315 28.29 -10.19 -6.27
CA SER A 315 28.78 -11.38 -6.97
C SER A 315 29.18 -12.47 -5.98
N GLU A 316 29.97 -12.13 -4.95
CA GLU A 316 30.37 -13.08 -3.89
C GLU A 316 29.17 -13.63 -3.12
N GLU A 317 28.12 -12.83 -2.95
CA GLU A 317 26.88 -13.25 -2.29
C GLU A 317 25.92 -14.01 -3.22
N GLY A 318 26.26 -14.15 -4.50
CA GLY A 318 25.49 -14.90 -5.52
C GLY A 318 24.30 -14.16 -6.11
N TYR A 319 24.30 -12.82 -6.08
CA TYR A 319 23.27 -11.99 -6.69
C TYR A 319 23.59 -11.70 -8.16
N HIS A 320 22.61 -11.95 -9.02
CA HIS A 320 22.61 -11.46 -10.40
C HIS A 320 22.05 -10.04 -10.44
N ILE A 321 22.86 -9.09 -10.89
CA ILE A 321 22.47 -7.67 -10.96
C ILE A 321 21.72 -7.40 -12.25
N LEU A 322 20.55 -6.77 -12.14
CA LEU A 322 19.66 -6.47 -13.26
C LEU A 322 19.69 -4.99 -13.64
N ALA A 323 19.96 -4.10 -12.68
CA ALA A 323 20.02 -2.67 -12.93
C ALA A 323 21.03 -1.99 -12.01
N THR A 324 21.72 -0.98 -12.54
CA THR A 324 22.75 -0.23 -11.82
C THR A 324 22.55 1.27 -11.97
N VAL A 325 23.16 2.04 -11.06
CA VAL A 325 23.31 3.49 -11.24
C VAL A 325 24.18 3.74 -12.47
N THR A 326 23.74 4.59 -13.39
CA THR A 326 24.41 4.82 -14.68
C THR A 326 25.78 5.47 -14.51
N SER A 327 25.95 6.32 -13.49
CA SER A 327 27.23 6.97 -13.18
C SER A 327 28.21 6.09 -12.40
N ASN A 328 27.75 4.99 -11.81
CA ASN A 328 28.60 4.05 -11.08
C ASN A 328 27.97 2.64 -11.10
N GLN A 329 28.46 1.80 -11.99
CA GLN A 329 27.93 0.44 -12.19
C GLN A 329 28.20 -0.50 -11.00
N ASN A 330 29.06 -0.12 -10.05
CA ASN A 330 29.25 -0.88 -8.81
C ASN A 330 28.09 -0.70 -7.82
N ILE A 331 27.11 0.14 -8.14
CA ILE A 331 25.93 0.39 -7.31
C ILE A 331 24.72 -0.23 -8.00
N ALA A 332 24.28 -1.39 -7.50
CA ALA A 332 23.08 -2.04 -7.99
C ALA A 332 21.82 -1.35 -7.44
N VAL A 333 20.82 -1.19 -8.30
CA VAL A 333 19.47 -0.76 -7.93
C VAL A 333 18.53 -1.95 -7.84
N VAL A 334 18.70 -2.92 -8.73
CA VAL A 334 17.90 -4.13 -8.81
C VAL A 334 18.81 -5.34 -8.95
N GLY A 335 18.57 -6.36 -8.17
CA GLY A 335 19.29 -7.63 -8.24
C GLY A 335 18.51 -8.74 -7.59
N CYS A 336 18.81 -9.97 -7.98
CA CYS A 336 18.07 -11.14 -7.53
C CYS A 336 18.99 -12.33 -7.28
N LYS A 337 18.59 -13.16 -6.32
CA LYS A 337 19.23 -14.42 -5.94
C LYS A 337 18.15 -15.41 -5.51
N LYS A 338 18.02 -16.52 -6.22
CA LYS A 338 16.98 -17.53 -5.95
C LYS A 338 15.59 -16.85 -5.93
N ASN A 339 14.84 -16.99 -4.84
CA ASN A 339 13.54 -16.36 -4.66
C ASN A 339 13.60 -14.97 -3.98
N ILE A 340 14.78 -14.38 -3.80
CA ILE A 340 14.93 -13.07 -3.16
C ILE A 340 15.41 -12.05 -4.19
N CYS A 341 14.63 -11.01 -4.40
CA CYS A 341 15.00 -9.86 -5.20
C CYS A 341 15.03 -8.61 -4.33
N PHE A 342 15.95 -7.70 -4.63
CA PHE A 342 15.91 -6.35 -4.08
C PHE A 342 15.60 -5.34 -5.17
N TRP A 343 14.87 -4.31 -4.78
CA TRP A 343 14.77 -3.05 -5.51
C TRP A 343 15.08 -1.96 -4.51
N PHE A 344 16.36 -1.57 -4.44
CA PHE A 344 16.75 -0.65 -3.39
C PHE A 344 16.23 0.75 -3.62
N GLY A 345 15.91 1.20 -4.85
CA GLY A 345 15.31 2.52 -5.12
C GLY A 345 13.85 2.70 -4.67
N GLY A 346 13.32 3.93 -4.75
CA GLY A 346 11.90 4.21 -4.58
C GLY A 346 11.09 3.77 -5.80
N MET A 347 10.66 2.51 -5.84
CA MET A 347 10.07 1.87 -7.03
C MET A 347 8.80 2.60 -7.49
N GLY A 348 7.91 2.92 -6.57
CA GLY A 348 6.67 3.64 -6.82
C GLY A 348 6.90 5.07 -7.28
N VAL A 349 7.98 5.74 -6.84
CA VAL A 349 8.24 7.15 -7.22
C VAL A 349 8.44 7.34 -8.73
N TYR A 350 8.79 6.27 -9.46
CA TYR A 350 8.87 6.28 -10.92
C TYR A 350 7.51 6.13 -11.63
N TYR A 351 6.39 6.07 -10.90
CA TYR A 351 5.05 5.91 -11.47
C TYR A 351 4.71 6.98 -12.53
N PHE A 352 5.17 8.21 -12.34
CA PHE A 352 4.90 9.32 -13.27
C PHE A 352 5.81 9.31 -14.51
N ASP A 353 6.92 8.56 -14.49
CA ASP A 353 7.76 8.35 -15.67
C ASP A 353 7.24 7.14 -16.46
N ARG A 354 6.67 7.39 -17.65
CA ARG A 354 6.06 6.34 -18.48
C ARG A 354 7.05 5.25 -18.88
N ASN A 355 8.31 5.61 -19.16
CA ASN A 355 9.33 4.65 -19.59
C ASN A 355 9.77 3.78 -18.41
N CYS A 356 9.89 4.36 -17.22
CA CYS A 356 10.24 3.60 -16.02
C CYS A 356 9.09 2.74 -15.54
N LYS A 357 7.87 3.27 -15.55
CA LYS A 357 6.67 2.52 -15.18
C LYS A 357 6.51 1.26 -16.03
N SER A 358 6.64 1.34 -17.36
CA SER A 358 6.49 0.16 -18.23
C SER A 358 7.55 -0.92 -17.92
N LYS A 359 8.78 -0.53 -17.61
CA LYS A 359 9.85 -1.44 -17.21
C LYS A 359 9.60 -2.08 -15.84
N ILE A 360 9.13 -1.31 -14.87
CA ILE A 360 8.73 -1.83 -13.55
C ILE A 360 7.60 -2.84 -13.71
N ILE A 361 6.60 -2.54 -14.55
CA ILE A 361 5.50 -3.48 -14.84
C ILE A 361 6.04 -4.78 -15.45
N SER A 362 6.96 -4.69 -16.42
CA SER A 362 7.59 -5.86 -17.03
C SER A 362 8.34 -6.69 -15.99
N PHE A 363 9.15 -6.04 -15.16
CA PHE A 363 9.87 -6.68 -14.06
C PHE A 363 8.92 -7.42 -13.10
N LEU A 364 7.87 -6.76 -12.61
CA LEU A 364 6.88 -7.36 -11.71
C LEU A 364 6.16 -8.56 -12.35
N LYS A 365 5.83 -8.48 -13.65
CA LYS A 365 5.23 -9.60 -14.40
C LYS A 365 6.20 -10.78 -14.52
N ASN A 366 7.49 -10.53 -14.78
CA ASN A 366 8.50 -11.57 -14.87
C ASN A 366 8.71 -12.28 -13.52
N LEU A 367 8.71 -11.52 -12.41
CA LEU A 367 8.76 -12.13 -11.06
C LEU A 367 7.57 -13.07 -10.81
N LEU A 368 6.37 -12.70 -11.26
CA LEU A 368 5.16 -13.50 -11.08
C LEU A 368 5.12 -14.77 -11.93
N GLN A 369 5.73 -14.74 -13.11
CA GLN A 369 5.81 -15.89 -14.01
C GLN A 369 7.00 -16.81 -13.71
N GLN A 370 7.91 -16.39 -12.81
CA GLN A 370 9.18 -17.07 -12.51
C GLN A 370 10.07 -17.29 -13.74
N THR A 371 9.84 -16.55 -14.83
CA THR A 371 10.54 -16.69 -16.11
C THR A 371 11.94 -16.08 -16.10
N ILE A 372 12.44 -15.61 -14.96
CA ILE A 372 13.82 -15.13 -14.87
C ILE A 372 14.71 -16.37 -14.82
N SER A 373 15.24 -16.77 -15.97
CA SER A 373 16.34 -17.74 -16.02
C SER A 373 17.55 -17.08 -15.35
N TRP A 374 17.92 -17.59 -14.17
CA TRP A 374 19.04 -17.10 -13.37
C TRP A 374 20.39 -17.33 -14.04
#